data_AF-A0A084H228-F1
#
_entry.id   AF-A0A084H228-F1
#
_cell.length_a   1.000
_cell.length_b   1.000
_cell.length_c   1.000
_cell.angle_alpha   90.00
_cell.angle_beta   90.00
_cell.angle_gamma   90.00
#
_symmetry.space_group_name_H-M   'P 1'
#
loop_
_entity.id
_entity.type
_entity.pdbx_description
1 polymer ?
#
loop_
_entity_poly.entity_id
_entity_poly.type
_entity_poly.pdbx_seq_one_letter_code
_entity_poly.pdbx_strand_id
1 'polypeptide(L)'
;MKRTILLLLCLLLTGCSNSEEDGYKEVRKAGWNFIKQNKWENRVSGGWEQAKVEAYTVDKGQAQFMDEQYIGDEVLRVEFEDRANTAAGAPVILVDQETKRVIGYLPGE
;
A
#
# COMPACT_ATOMS: atom_id res chain seq x y z
N MET A 1 34.72 -33.40 45.41
CA MET A 1 34.70 -33.27 43.92
C MET A 1 33.26 -33.34 43.46
N LYS A 2 32.77 -32.29 42.80
CA LYS A 2 31.71 -32.28 41.76
C LYS A 2 31.55 -30.82 41.35
N ARG A 3 32.15 -30.48 40.21
CA ARG A 3 32.18 -29.16 39.59
C ARG A 3 30.84 -28.93 38.92
N THR A 4 30.04 -27.99 39.41
CA THR A 4 28.83 -27.53 38.72
C THR A 4 29.28 -26.66 37.55
N ILE A 5 29.17 -27.19 36.34
CA ILE A 5 29.51 -26.48 35.09
C ILE A 5 28.40 -25.46 34.80
N LEU A 6 28.75 -24.18 34.89
CA LEU A 6 27.92 -23.06 34.49
C LEU A 6 27.99 -22.94 32.95
N LEU A 7 27.07 -23.60 32.25
CA LEU A 7 26.88 -23.43 30.80
C LEU A 7 25.99 -22.19 30.58
N LEU A 8 26.64 -21.02 30.59
CA LEU A 8 26.02 -19.77 30.17
C LEU A 8 25.95 -19.78 28.63
N LEU A 9 24.79 -20.18 28.12
CA LEU A 9 24.48 -20.27 26.69
C LEU A 9 24.29 -18.85 26.11
N CYS A 10 25.39 -18.14 25.88
CA CYS A 10 25.43 -16.86 25.14
C CYS A 10 25.40 -17.11 23.62
N LEU A 11 24.28 -17.60 23.12
CA LEU A 11 23.92 -17.60 21.71
C LEU A 11 22.42 -17.29 21.74
N LEU A 12 21.94 -16.12 21.36
CA LEU A 12 21.68 -15.76 19.97
C LEU A 12 21.36 -14.25 19.95
N LEU A 13 22.36 -13.40 19.68
CA LEU A 13 22.10 -12.10 19.07
C LEU A 13 22.01 -12.33 17.57
N THR A 14 20.97 -13.03 17.12
CA THR A 14 20.55 -12.94 15.72
C THR A 14 19.98 -11.54 15.56
N GLY A 15 20.80 -10.62 15.06
CA GLY A 15 20.34 -9.32 14.63
C GLY A 15 19.19 -9.53 13.66
N CYS A 16 17.97 -9.17 14.07
CA CYS A 16 16.89 -8.93 13.15
C CYS A 16 17.38 -7.81 12.23
N SER A 17 17.80 -8.18 11.02
CA SER A 17 17.74 -7.29 9.88
C SER A 17 16.25 -7.06 9.60
N ASN A 18 15.60 -6.27 10.45
CA ASN A 18 14.30 -5.70 10.18
C ASN A 18 14.51 -4.80 8.97
N SER A 19 14.19 -5.28 7.77
CA SER A 19 13.74 -4.37 6.74
C SER A 19 12.54 -3.66 7.35
N GLU A 20 12.71 -2.42 7.79
CA GLU A 20 11.64 -1.59 8.34
C GLU A 20 10.57 -1.48 7.25
N GLU A 21 9.53 -2.31 7.38
CA GLU A 21 8.34 -2.22 6.57
C GLU A 21 7.72 -0.85 6.88
N ASP A 22 7.59 0.03 5.88
CA ASP A 22 7.17 1.43 6.01
C ASP A 22 5.72 1.64 6.51
N GLY A 23 5.09 0.59 7.04
CA GLY A 23 3.74 0.60 7.59
C GLY A 23 2.64 0.55 6.53
N TYR A 24 2.96 0.57 5.23
CA TYR A 24 1.97 0.71 4.16
C TYR A 24 1.60 -0.58 3.44
N LYS A 25 2.08 -1.75 3.88
CA LYS A 25 1.78 -3.03 3.24
C LYS A 25 0.29 -3.30 3.06
N GLU A 26 -0.51 -3.11 4.11
CA GLU A 26 -1.95 -3.38 4.03
C GLU A 26 -2.67 -2.36 3.14
N VAL A 27 -2.18 -1.11 3.09
CA VAL A 27 -2.67 -0.07 2.17
C VAL A 27 -2.39 -0.44 0.71
N ARG A 28 -1.15 -0.85 0.39
CA ARG A 28 -0.77 -1.31 -0.95
C ARG A 28 -1.59 -2.51 -1.40
N LYS A 29 -1.80 -3.50 -0.50
CA LYS A 29 -2.63 -4.67 -0.79
C LYS A 29 -4.09 -4.31 -1.01
N ALA A 30 -4.65 -3.37 -0.25
CA ALA A 30 -6.00 -2.88 -0.45
C ALA A 30 -6.16 -2.27 -1.85
N GLY A 31 -5.23 -1.38 -2.25
CA GLY A 31 -5.18 -0.82 -3.60
C GLY A 31 -5.07 -1.90 -4.68
N TRP A 32 -4.16 -2.87 -4.51
CA TRP A 32 -3.97 -3.95 -5.49
C TRP A 32 -5.17 -4.88 -5.62
N ASN A 33 -5.84 -5.18 -4.50
CA ASN A 33 -7.07 -5.96 -4.54
C ASN A 33 -8.17 -5.24 -5.32
N PHE A 34 -8.26 -3.91 -5.20
CA PHE A 34 -9.19 -3.11 -5.99
C PHE A 34 -8.86 -3.10 -7.49
N ILE A 35 -7.58 -3.01 -7.86
CA ILE A 35 -7.13 -3.18 -9.25
C ILE A 35 -7.61 -4.52 -9.82
N LYS A 36 -7.41 -5.62 -9.10
CA LYS A 36 -7.84 -6.97 -9.53
C LYS A 36 -9.35 -7.10 -9.63
N GLN A 37 -10.09 -6.58 -8.66
CA GLN A 37 -11.56 -6.62 -8.66
C GLN A 37 -12.15 -5.92 -9.89
N ASN A 38 -11.51 -4.83 -10.34
CA ASN A 38 -11.90 -4.08 -11.53
C ASN A 38 -11.26 -4.58 -12.83
N LYS A 39 -10.45 -5.64 -12.77
CA LYS A 39 -9.74 -6.23 -13.92
C LYS A 39 -8.79 -5.25 -14.63
N TRP A 40 -8.08 -4.43 -13.85
CA TRP A 40 -7.15 -3.41 -14.36
C TRP A 40 -5.68 -3.81 -14.26
N GLU A 41 -5.37 -5.08 -13.95
CA GLU A 41 -3.99 -5.57 -13.83
C GLU A 41 -3.18 -5.41 -15.13
N ASN A 42 -3.85 -5.34 -16.27
CA ASN A 42 -3.22 -5.10 -17.56
C ASN A 42 -2.71 -3.66 -17.74
N ARG A 43 -3.10 -2.73 -16.86
CA ARG A 43 -2.67 -1.32 -16.88
C ARG A 43 -1.47 -1.05 -15.97
N VAL A 44 -1.13 -2.00 -15.11
CA VAL A 44 -0.09 -1.85 -14.09
C VAL A 44 1.17 -2.63 -14.47
N SER A 45 2.33 -2.01 -14.26
CA SER A 45 3.65 -2.63 -14.21
C SER A 45 3.94 -3.11 -12.79
N GLY A 46 4.42 -4.35 -12.65
CA GLY A 46 4.78 -4.90 -11.35
C GLY A 46 3.60 -5.35 -10.48
N GLY A 47 3.85 -5.39 -9.17
CA GLY A 47 2.93 -5.88 -8.13
C GLY A 47 2.72 -4.85 -7.02
N TRP A 48 1.97 -5.24 -5.99
CA TRP A 48 1.59 -4.34 -4.91
C TRP A 48 2.79 -3.77 -4.14
N GLU A 49 3.88 -4.51 -4.05
CA GLU A 49 5.10 -4.15 -3.31
C GLU A 49 5.75 -2.87 -3.84
N GLN A 50 5.54 -2.56 -5.12
CA GLN A 50 6.17 -1.44 -5.82
C GLN A 50 5.33 -0.15 -5.76
N ALA A 51 4.10 -0.25 -5.26
CA ALA A 51 3.21 0.90 -5.24
C ALA A 51 3.70 1.97 -4.26
N LYS A 52 3.66 3.22 -4.72
CA LYS A 52 3.96 4.40 -3.91
C LYS A 52 2.74 4.78 -3.09
N VAL A 53 2.95 5.14 -1.82
CA VAL A 53 1.88 5.58 -0.93
C VAL A 53 2.21 6.97 -0.41
N GLU A 54 1.27 7.90 -0.57
CA GLU A 54 1.41 9.30 -0.15
C GLU A 54 0.10 9.82 0.46
N ALA A 55 0.20 10.84 1.31
CA ALA A 55 -0.96 11.58 1.77
C ALA A 55 -1.56 12.41 0.61
N TYR A 56 -2.88 12.55 0.60
CA TYR A 56 -3.63 13.25 -0.43
C TYR A 56 -4.89 13.88 0.17
N THR A 57 -5.10 15.17 -0.05
CA THR A 57 -6.36 15.84 0.31
C THR A 57 -7.36 15.70 -0.82
N VAL A 58 -8.54 15.16 -0.50
CA VAL A 58 -9.58 14.89 -1.50
C VAL A 58 -10.20 16.19 -2.04
N ASP A 59 -10.16 16.35 -3.36
CA ASP A 59 -10.82 17.46 -4.06
C ASP A 59 -12.27 17.11 -4.44
N LYS A 60 -13.17 18.09 -4.29
CA LYS A 60 -14.58 18.01 -4.69
C LYS A 60 -14.76 17.65 -6.17
N GLY A 61 -13.84 18.05 -7.05
CA GLY A 61 -13.91 17.79 -8.48
C GLY A 61 -13.90 16.31 -8.87
N GLN A 62 -13.59 15.41 -7.93
CA GLN A 62 -13.41 13.98 -8.20
C GLN A 62 -14.49 13.10 -7.55
N ALA A 63 -15.54 13.72 -6.99
CA ALA A 63 -16.68 13.07 -6.33
C ALA A 63 -17.28 11.87 -7.10
N GLN A 64 -17.27 11.90 -8.45
CA GLN A 64 -17.87 10.85 -9.26
C GLN A 64 -17.17 9.48 -9.17
N PHE A 65 -15.95 9.41 -8.61
CA PHE A 65 -15.16 8.18 -8.50
C PHE A 65 -14.85 7.78 -7.06
N MET A 66 -15.49 8.42 -6.08
CA MET A 66 -15.23 8.17 -4.67
C MET A 66 -16.44 8.52 -3.79
N ASP A 67 -16.32 8.23 -2.50
CA ASP A 67 -17.31 8.63 -1.51
C ASP A 67 -17.16 10.12 -1.15
N GLU A 68 -18.20 10.91 -1.43
CA GLU A 68 -18.22 12.37 -1.23
C GLU A 68 -18.02 12.78 0.23
N GLN A 69 -18.26 11.88 1.20
CA GLN A 69 -18.08 12.20 2.63
C GLN A 69 -16.62 12.53 2.98
N TYR A 70 -15.66 12.08 2.15
CA TYR A 70 -14.24 12.31 2.35
C TYR A 70 -13.72 13.60 1.70
N ILE A 71 -14.57 14.40 1.04
CA ILE A 71 -14.14 15.65 0.40
C ILE A 71 -13.56 16.61 1.45
N GLY A 72 -12.31 17.04 1.23
CA GLY A 72 -11.56 17.88 2.16
C GLY A 72 -10.75 17.11 3.21
N ASP A 73 -10.95 15.79 3.33
CA ASP A 73 -10.17 14.96 4.24
C ASP A 73 -8.83 14.55 3.62
N GLU A 74 -7.85 14.29 4.49
CA GLU A 74 -6.57 13.68 4.11
C GLU A 74 -6.70 12.16 4.11
N VAL A 75 -6.37 11.55 2.98
CA VAL A 75 -6.42 10.10 2.74
C VAL A 75 -5.10 9.63 2.15
N LEU A 76 -4.93 8.33 1.97
CA LEU A 76 -3.76 7.77 1.31
C LEU A 76 -4.04 7.51 -0.16
N ARG A 77 -3.20 8.03 -1.06
CA ARG A 77 -3.18 7.64 -2.47
C ARG A 77 -2.17 6.50 -2.68
N VAL A 78 -2.59 5.48 -3.41
CA VAL A 78 -1.77 4.34 -3.82
C VAL A 78 -1.57 4.41 -5.32
N GLU A 79 -0.34 4.69 -5.72
CA GLU A 79 0.05 4.88 -7.11
C GLU A 79 0.86 3.66 -7.58
N PHE A 80 0.38 3.06 -8.66
CA PHE A 80 1.03 1.94 -9.31
C PHE A 80 1.75 2.44 -10.56
N GLU A 81 2.86 1.81 -10.91
CA GLU A 81 3.55 2.15 -12.16
C GLU A 81 2.70 1.75 -13.37
N ASP A 82 2.61 2.63 -14.35
CA ASP A 82 1.88 2.37 -15.59
C ASP A 82 2.56 1.30 -16.43
N ARG A 83 1.76 0.42 -17.03
CA ARG A 83 2.24 -0.45 -18.11
C ARG A 83 2.28 0.33 -19.42
N ALA A 84 3.43 0.34 -20.07
CA ALA A 84 3.62 0.92 -21.39
C ALA A 84 2.66 0.33 -22.45
N ASN A 85 2.28 1.15 -23.43
CA ASN A 85 1.44 0.80 -24.58
C ASN A 85 0.02 0.32 -24.20
N THR A 86 -0.54 0.86 -23.12
CA THR A 86 -1.95 0.65 -22.74
C THR A 86 -2.80 1.84 -23.20
N ALA A 87 -4.10 1.60 -23.39
CA ALA A 87 -5.02 2.65 -23.85
C ALA A 87 -5.37 3.69 -22.77
N ALA A 88 -5.09 3.36 -21.50
CA ALA A 88 -5.24 4.22 -20.33
C ALA A 88 -4.29 3.73 -19.23
N GLY A 89 -3.71 4.65 -18.49
CA GLY A 89 -2.83 4.38 -17.36
C GLY A 89 -3.51 3.65 -16.19
N ALA A 90 -2.67 3.27 -15.24
CA ALA A 90 -3.10 2.74 -13.96
C ALA A 90 -3.86 3.82 -13.18
N PRO A 91 -5.02 3.51 -12.60
CA PRO A 91 -5.69 4.45 -11.74
C PRO A 91 -4.94 4.59 -10.41
N VAL A 92 -5.02 5.77 -9.83
CA VAL A 92 -4.57 6.03 -8.46
C VAL A 92 -5.68 5.61 -7.50
N ILE A 93 -5.39 4.74 -6.53
CA ILE A 93 -6.41 4.25 -5.60
C ILE A 93 -6.39 5.07 -4.31
N LEU A 94 -7.55 5.51 -3.85
CA LEU A 94 -7.70 6.28 -2.61
C LEU A 94 -8.13 5.35 -1.47
N VAL A 95 -7.41 5.42 -0.36
CA VAL A 95 -7.56 4.53 0.79
C VAL A 95 -7.69 5.37 2.06
N ASP A 96 -8.73 5.10 2.83
CA ASP A 96 -8.92 5.69 4.14
C ASP A 96 -7.78 5.31 5.09
N GLN A 97 -7.21 6.30 5.79
CA GLN A 97 -6.03 6.10 6.62
C GLN A 97 -6.32 5.24 7.86
N GLU A 98 -7.52 5.29 8.43
CA GLU A 98 -7.85 4.59 9.66
C GLU A 98 -8.25 3.13 9.38
N THR A 99 -9.24 2.94 8.52
CA THR A 99 -9.86 1.64 8.23
C THR A 99 -9.15 0.86 7.14
N LYS A 100 -8.23 1.52 6.39
CA LYS A 100 -7.53 0.95 5.22
C LYS A 100 -8.46 0.50 4.10
N ARG A 101 -9.69 1.00 4.09
CA ARG A 101 -10.69 0.71 3.05
C ARG A 101 -10.46 1.59 1.84
N VAL A 102 -10.68 1.03 0.66
CA VAL A 102 -10.71 1.82 -0.58
C VAL A 102 -11.99 2.66 -0.58
N ILE A 103 -11.82 3.97 -0.74
CA ILE A 103 -12.92 4.95 -0.76
C ILE A 103 -13.18 5.51 -2.16
N GLY A 104 -12.30 5.20 -3.13
CA GLY A 104 -12.44 5.62 -4.50
C GLY A 104 -11.16 5.47 -5.31
N TYR A 105 -11.14 6.05 -6.51
CA TYR A 105 -9.97 6.06 -7.38
C TYR A 105 -9.95 7.28 -8.29
N LEU A 106 -8.78 7.62 -8.81
CA LEU A 106 -8.60 8.61 -9.87
C LEU A 106 -8.27 7.86 -11.15
N PRO A 107 -8.97 8.10 -12.27
CA PRO A 107 -8.63 7.47 -13.54
C PRO A 107 -7.18 7.79 -13.95
N GLY A 108 -6.48 6.79 -14.49
CA GLY A 108 -5.18 7.01 -15.12
C GLY A 108 -5.33 7.70 -16.48
N GLU A 109 -4.37 8.54 -16.84
CA GLU A 109 -4.30 9.25 -18.12
C GLU A 109 -3.91 8.34 -19.30
#